data_AF-A0A535B666-F1
#
_entry.id   AF-A0A535B666-F1
#
_cell.length_a   1.000
_cell.length_b   1.000
_cell.length_c   1.000
_cell.angle_alpha   90.00
_cell.angle_beta   90.00
_cell.angle_gamma   90.00
#
_symmetry.space_group_name_H-M   'P 1'
#
loop_
_entity.id
_entity.type
_entity.pdbx_description
1 polymer ?
#
loop_
_entity_poly.entity_id
_entity_poly.type
_entity_poly.pdbx_seq_one_letter_code
_entity_poly.pdbx_strand_id
1 'polypeptide(L)'
;MKTQRLISSRIFTASFIVLAGLFASQAAHGGDSVQLAQAEPPKGKPVTIRGKISGVEGQNLKVTTSSGDVLVRLPQDVRIGGVAAAKLSDITSGSYIGTTAEKQNDGNLKALEVHIFPEEGRGTGEGHRPWDLTPSSTMTNANVEKVEQTSVEKVQGQMLTLKYKGGEAKVFIPPGTPIVKNVPGDRSLLKPGVGVFIPAVRGDDGTITATRIAAGVNGIMPPM
;
A
#
# COMPACT_ATOMS: atom_id res chain seq x y z
N MET A 1 36.13 -57.37 -16.19
CA MET A 1 36.68 -56.78 -14.95
C MET A 1 36.14 -55.35 -14.83
N LYS A 2 34.92 -55.14 -14.32
CA LYS A 2 34.59 -54.71 -12.94
C LYS A 2 35.58 -53.73 -12.31
N THR A 3 35.21 -52.45 -12.22
CA THR A 3 35.30 -51.68 -10.96
C THR A 3 34.26 -50.55 -10.97
N GLN A 4 33.27 -50.67 -10.07
CA GLN A 4 32.29 -49.64 -9.72
C GLN A 4 32.95 -48.52 -8.90
N ARG A 5 32.52 -47.28 -9.08
CA ARG A 5 32.47 -46.29 -7.99
C ARG A 5 31.11 -45.60 -7.99
N LEU A 6 30.31 -45.94 -6.98
CA LEU A 6 29.13 -45.22 -6.53
C LEU A 6 29.54 -43.79 -6.14
N ILE A 7 28.80 -42.78 -6.60
CA ILE A 7 28.62 -41.55 -5.83
C ILE A 7 27.13 -41.24 -5.79
N SER A 8 26.63 -41.24 -4.56
CA SER A 8 25.25 -41.18 -4.13
C SER A 8 24.60 -39.81 -4.37
N SER A 9 23.35 -39.87 -4.84
CA SER A 9 22.33 -38.82 -4.75
C SER A 9 22.20 -38.25 -3.33
N ARG A 10 22.12 -36.92 -3.20
CA ARG A 10 21.57 -36.25 -2.03
C ARG A 10 20.54 -35.21 -2.46
N ILE A 11 19.28 -35.64 -2.44
CA ILE A 11 18.08 -34.82 -2.48
C ILE A 11 18.00 -34.06 -1.15
N PHE A 12 17.99 -32.72 -1.21
CA PHE A 12 17.70 -31.88 -0.05
C PHE A 12 16.18 -31.81 0.15
N THR A 13 15.64 -32.67 1.03
CA THR A 13 14.29 -32.52 1.56
C THR A 13 14.36 -31.68 2.82
N ALA A 14 13.95 -30.40 2.74
CA ALA A 14 13.82 -29.54 3.91
C ALA A 14 12.60 -29.99 4.73
N SER A 15 12.85 -30.70 5.83
CA SER A 15 11.85 -31.00 6.85
C SER A 15 11.67 -29.78 7.76
N PHE A 16 10.50 -29.16 7.74
CA PHE A 16 10.08 -28.21 8.77
C PHE A 16 9.74 -29.00 10.03
N ILE A 17 10.62 -28.95 11.03
CA ILE A 17 10.36 -29.44 12.38
C ILE A 17 9.47 -28.42 13.08
N VAL A 18 8.21 -28.79 13.32
CA VAL A 18 7.33 -28.10 14.26
C VAL A 18 7.75 -28.50 15.66
N LEU A 19 8.41 -27.60 16.38
CA LEU A 19 8.74 -27.78 17.79
C LEU A 19 7.49 -27.49 18.62
N ALA A 20 6.79 -28.55 19.05
CA ALA A 20 5.74 -28.48 20.05
C ALA A 20 6.41 -28.30 21.44
N GLY A 21 6.35 -27.07 21.97
CA GLY A 21 6.74 -26.80 23.35
C GLY A 21 5.68 -27.32 24.32
N LEU A 22 6.03 -28.35 25.10
CA LEU A 22 5.33 -28.69 26.34
C LEU A 22 5.66 -27.65 27.41
N PHE A 23 4.65 -26.95 27.92
CA PHE A 23 4.68 -26.32 29.24
C PHE A 23 3.48 -26.83 30.05
N ALA A 24 3.79 -27.55 31.13
CA ALA A 24 2.96 -27.73 32.31
C ALA A 24 3.77 -27.10 33.47
N SER A 25 3.25 -26.40 34.47
CA SER A 25 1.94 -26.37 35.11
C SER A 25 1.89 -25.19 36.11
N GLN A 26 0.69 -24.63 36.30
CA GLN A 26 0.14 -23.95 37.50
C GLN A 26 0.73 -22.60 37.99
N ALA A 27 -0.08 -21.55 37.86
CA ALA A 27 -0.62 -20.82 39.02
C ALA A 27 -1.95 -20.13 38.62
N ALA A 28 -3.02 -20.46 39.34
CA ALA A 28 -4.33 -19.85 39.19
C ALA A 28 -4.31 -18.43 39.76
N HIS A 29 -4.39 -17.40 38.92
CA HIS A 29 -4.93 -16.08 39.25
C HIS A 29 -5.85 -15.69 38.10
N GLY A 30 -7.12 -15.43 38.40
CA GLY A 30 -8.13 -15.00 37.44
C GLY A 30 -7.74 -13.65 36.83
N GLY A 31 -7.32 -13.69 35.58
CA GLY A 31 -7.19 -12.52 34.72
C GLY A 31 -7.77 -12.93 33.39
N ASP A 32 -8.90 -12.35 33.01
CA ASP A 32 -9.47 -12.47 31.67
C ASP A 32 -8.41 -12.05 30.66
N SER A 33 -7.72 -13.03 30.08
CA SER A 33 -6.87 -12.82 28.92
C SER A 33 -7.82 -12.52 27.75
N VAL A 34 -8.08 -11.23 27.53
CA VAL A 34 -8.75 -10.76 26.32
C VAL A 34 -7.83 -11.08 25.14
N GLN A 35 -8.05 -12.25 24.55
CA GLN A 35 -7.46 -12.64 23.28
C GLN A 35 -8.04 -11.68 22.24
N LEU A 36 -7.26 -10.64 21.87
CA LEU A 36 -7.60 -9.77 20.76
C LEU A 36 -7.69 -10.66 19.51
N ALA A 37 -8.91 -10.95 19.08
CA ALA A 37 -9.18 -11.63 17.82
C ALA A 37 -8.53 -10.80 16.71
N GLN A 38 -7.42 -11.30 16.17
CA GLN A 38 -6.88 -10.80 14.92
C GLN A 38 -7.90 -11.16 13.85
N ALA A 39 -8.62 -10.16 13.32
CA ALA A 39 -9.53 -10.38 12.21
C ALA A 39 -8.76 -11.05 11.07
N GLU A 40 -9.16 -12.27 10.69
CA GLU A 40 -8.57 -12.95 9.54
C GLU A 40 -8.71 -12.04 8.31
N PRO A 41 -7.64 -11.87 7.50
CA PRO A 41 -7.76 -11.12 6.26
C PRO A 41 -8.84 -11.77 5.39
N PRO A 42 -9.70 -10.99 4.71
CA PRO A 42 -10.79 -11.54 3.92
C PRO A 42 -10.25 -12.54 2.90
N LYS A 43 -10.81 -13.75 2.85
CA LYS A 43 -10.44 -14.77 1.86
C LYS A 43 -10.83 -14.28 0.47
N GLY A 44 -9.89 -14.30 -0.47
CA GLY A 44 -10.14 -13.92 -1.86
C GLY A 44 -8.92 -13.30 -2.54
N LYS A 45 -9.14 -12.77 -3.75
CA LYS A 45 -8.09 -12.13 -4.55
C LYS A 45 -8.03 -10.63 -4.22
N PRO A 46 -6.87 -10.08 -3.81
CA PRO A 46 -6.69 -8.64 -3.67
C PRO A 46 -6.91 -7.93 -5.00
N VAL A 47 -7.66 -6.82 -4.96
CA VAL A 47 -7.94 -5.98 -6.12
C VAL A 47 -7.92 -4.52 -5.71
N THR A 48 -7.66 -3.64 -6.67
CA THR A 48 -7.64 -2.20 -6.46
C THR A 48 -8.68 -1.56 -7.38
N ILE A 49 -9.58 -0.76 -6.81
CA ILE A 49 -10.60 -0.03 -7.57
C ILE A 49 -10.25 1.46 -7.57
N ARG A 50 -10.23 2.05 -8.77
CA ARG A 50 -9.94 3.47 -9.03
C ARG A 50 -11.07 4.06 -9.86
N GLY A 51 -11.64 5.17 -9.43
CA GLY A 51 -12.75 5.76 -10.17
C GLY A 51 -13.48 6.86 -9.42
N LYS A 52 -14.68 7.19 -9.90
CA LYS A 52 -15.58 8.14 -9.26
C LYS A 52 -16.79 7.42 -8.71
N ILE A 53 -17.23 7.81 -7.51
CA ILE A 53 -18.48 7.34 -6.95
C ILE A 53 -19.61 7.82 -7.86
N SER A 54 -20.45 6.90 -8.34
CA SER A 54 -21.67 7.21 -9.07
C SER A 54 -22.92 7.12 -8.19
N GLY A 55 -22.86 6.35 -7.09
CA GLY A 55 -23.96 6.24 -6.14
C GLY A 55 -23.57 5.51 -4.85
N VAL A 56 -24.38 5.72 -3.80
CA VAL A 56 -24.26 5.04 -2.51
C VAL A 56 -25.64 4.49 -2.14
N GLU A 57 -25.73 3.18 -1.93
CA GLU A 57 -26.98 2.47 -1.65
C GLU A 57 -26.78 1.55 -0.44
N GLY A 58 -27.15 2.02 0.75
CA GLY A 58 -26.95 1.29 2.00
C GLY A 58 -25.47 0.97 2.25
N GLN A 59 -25.11 -0.30 2.17
CA GLN A 59 -23.72 -0.77 2.32
C GLN A 59 -23.02 -1.02 0.98
N ASN A 60 -23.55 -0.50 -0.13
CA ASN A 60 -22.95 -0.65 -1.44
C ASN A 60 -22.54 0.70 -2.02
N LEU A 61 -21.33 0.75 -2.55
CA LEU A 61 -20.76 1.89 -3.26
C LEU A 61 -20.65 1.55 -4.74
N LYS A 62 -21.32 2.34 -5.59
CA LYS A 62 -21.19 2.24 -7.04
C LYS A 62 -20.04 3.15 -7.49
N VAL A 63 -19.07 2.59 -8.20
CA VAL A 63 -17.88 3.30 -8.67
C VAL A 63 -17.73 3.11 -10.16
N THR A 64 -17.71 4.21 -10.90
CA THR A 64 -17.38 4.22 -12.33
C THR A 64 -15.86 4.23 -12.49
N THR A 65 -15.33 3.16 -13.05
CA THR A 65 -13.89 2.96 -13.33
C THR A 65 -13.61 3.11 -14.82
N SER A 66 -12.34 3.14 -15.21
CA SER A 66 -11.94 3.10 -16.63
C SER A 66 -12.35 1.82 -17.35
N SER A 67 -12.57 0.72 -16.62
CA SER A 67 -12.99 -0.57 -17.15
C SER A 67 -14.50 -0.81 -17.04
N GLY A 68 -15.26 0.19 -16.58
CA GLY A 68 -16.71 0.11 -16.37
C GLY A 68 -17.14 0.28 -14.92
N ASP A 69 -18.44 0.12 -14.67
CA ASP A 69 -19.02 0.29 -13.34
C ASP A 69 -18.78 -0.94 -12.46
N VAL A 70 -18.46 -0.67 -11.19
CA VAL A 70 -18.18 -1.70 -10.18
C VAL A 70 -19.02 -1.42 -8.94
N LEU A 71 -19.62 -2.47 -8.39
CA LEU A 71 -20.28 -2.43 -7.09
C LEU A 71 -19.30 -2.90 -6.01
N VAL A 72 -19.07 -2.07 -5.00
CA VAL A 72 -18.17 -2.36 -3.88
C VAL A 72 -18.96 -2.40 -2.58
N ARG A 73 -18.90 -3.51 -1.87
CA ARG A 73 -19.47 -3.66 -0.53
C ARG A 73 -18.64 -2.88 0.50
N LEU A 74 -19.34 -2.16 1.36
CA LEU A 74 -18.81 -1.35 2.46
C LEU A 74 -19.08 -2.06 3.79
N PRO A 75 -18.09 -2.75 4.40
CA PRO A 75 -18.19 -3.18 5.79
C PRO A 75 -18.56 -2.02 6.71
N GLN A 76 -19.25 -2.29 7.83
CA GLN A 76 -19.66 -1.23 8.77
C GLN A 76 -18.46 -0.47 9.36
N ASP A 77 -17.41 -1.20 9.66
CA ASP A 77 -16.13 -0.77 10.26
C ASP A 77 -15.05 -0.41 9.23
N VAL A 78 -15.41 -0.29 7.94
CA VAL A 78 -14.45 0.07 6.90
C VAL A 78 -13.77 1.39 7.23
N ARG A 79 -12.44 1.40 7.18
CA ARG A 79 -11.66 2.62 7.39
C ARG A 79 -11.78 3.52 6.16
N ILE A 80 -12.20 4.76 6.38
CA ILE A 80 -12.31 5.79 5.34
C ILE A 80 -11.34 6.90 5.70
N GLY A 81 -10.48 7.29 4.76
CA GLY A 81 -9.60 8.44 4.88
C GLY A 81 -9.87 9.42 3.75
N GLY A 82 -9.57 10.70 3.99
CA GLY A 82 -9.56 11.72 2.96
C GLY A 82 -8.21 11.82 2.27
N VAL A 83 -8.21 12.34 1.04
CA VAL A 83 -7.03 12.70 0.27
C VAL A 83 -7.17 14.15 -0.17
N ALA A 84 -6.24 15.00 0.26
CA ALA A 84 -6.22 16.41 -0.07
C ALA A 84 -4.95 16.78 -0.85
N ALA A 85 -5.00 17.85 -1.63
CA ALA A 85 -3.82 18.39 -2.29
C ALA A 85 -2.75 18.76 -1.26
N ALA A 86 -1.49 18.51 -1.63
CA ALA A 86 -0.31 18.92 -0.91
C ALA A 86 0.72 19.47 -1.91
N LYS A 87 1.80 20.04 -1.37
CA LYS A 87 2.88 20.63 -2.15
C LYS A 87 4.19 19.92 -1.87
N LEU A 88 5.14 20.07 -2.79
CA LEU A 88 6.48 19.52 -2.63
C LEU A 88 7.18 20.07 -1.38
N SER A 89 6.92 21.33 -1.03
CA SER A 89 7.40 21.96 0.21
C SER A 89 6.88 21.31 1.49
N ASP A 90 5.79 20.53 1.42
CA ASP A 90 5.24 19.82 2.57
C ASP A 90 6.02 18.52 2.85
N ILE A 91 6.87 18.08 1.92
CA ILE A 91 7.75 16.93 2.09
C ILE A 91 9.06 17.39 2.72
N THR A 92 9.29 16.96 3.95
CA THR A 92 10.48 17.31 4.72
C THR A 92 11.26 16.06 5.12
N SER A 93 12.54 16.22 5.46
CA SER A 93 13.27 15.16 6.17
C SER A 93 12.50 14.75 7.42
N GLY A 94 12.34 13.44 7.61
CA GLY A 94 11.50 12.84 8.66
C GLY A 94 10.09 12.49 8.20
N SER A 95 9.58 13.05 7.09
CA SER A 95 8.26 12.68 6.55
C SER A 95 8.19 11.19 6.20
N TYR A 96 7.02 10.57 6.37
CA TYR A 96 6.74 9.24 5.83
C TYR A 96 5.86 9.38 4.59
N ILE A 97 6.36 8.93 3.44
CA ILE A 97 5.67 9.06 2.16
C ILE A 97 5.51 7.71 1.49
N GLY A 98 4.52 7.61 0.61
CA GLY A 98 4.47 6.62 -0.45
C GLY A 98 4.63 7.31 -1.80
N THR A 99 5.42 6.72 -2.69
CA THR A 99 5.60 7.25 -4.04
C THR A 99 5.52 6.13 -5.06
N THR A 100 4.62 6.31 -6.04
CA THR A 100 4.64 5.51 -7.25
C THR A 100 5.68 6.10 -8.18
N ALA A 101 6.59 5.27 -8.69
CA ALA A 101 7.69 5.73 -9.50
C ALA A 101 8.11 4.71 -10.57
N GLU A 102 8.73 5.20 -11.63
CA GLU A 102 9.32 4.38 -12.69
C GLU A 102 10.84 4.41 -12.63
N LYS A 103 11.47 3.27 -12.88
CA LYS A 103 12.93 3.17 -12.96
C LYS A 103 13.45 3.97 -14.16
N GLN A 104 14.47 4.78 -13.95
CA GLN A 104 15.19 5.49 -15.00
C GLN A 104 16.49 4.75 -15.35
N ASN A 105 17.10 5.12 -16.49
CA ASN A 105 18.33 4.48 -16.99
C ASN A 105 19.55 4.72 -16.08
N ASP A 106 19.54 5.79 -15.30
CA ASP A 106 20.59 6.15 -14.35
C ASP A 106 20.51 5.37 -13.02
N GLY A 107 19.50 4.51 -12.87
CA GLY A 107 19.24 3.73 -11.66
C GLY A 107 18.39 4.44 -10.61
N ASN A 108 18.09 5.74 -10.78
CA ASN A 108 17.14 6.45 -9.93
C ASN A 108 15.69 6.09 -10.29
N LEU A 109 14.78 6.41 -9.39
CA LEU A 109 13.34 6.34 -9.64
C LEU A 109 12.82 7.74 -9.98
N LYS A 110 11.91 7.85 -10.94
CA LYS A 110 11.18 9.09 -11.26
C LYS A 110 9.76 8.99 -10.72
N ALA A 111 9.39 9.88 -9.80
CA ALA A 111 8.08 9.90 -9.20
C ALA A 111 6.99 10.25 -10.22
N LEU A 112 5.99 9.38 -10.31
CA LEU A 112 4.73 9.66 -11.01
C LEU A 112 3.73 10.36 -10.09
N GLU A 113 3.78 10.07 -8.79
CA GLU A 113 2.95 10.66 -7.75
C GLU A 113 3.61 10.47 -6.37
N VAL A 114 3.22 11.32 -5.42
CA VAL A 114 3.62 11.21 -4.02
C VAL A 114 2.41 11.42 -3.12
N HIS A 115 2.24 10.55 -2.13
CA HIS A 115 1.29 10.76 -1.05
C HIS A 115 2.01 10.79 0.30
N ILE A 116 1.72 11.83 1.07
CA ILE A 116 2.23 12.02 2.42
C ILE A 116 1.30 11.33 3.40
N PHE A 117 1.83 10.42 4.20
CA PHE A 117 1.06 9.80 5.28
C PHE A 117 1.03 10.72 6.50
N PRO A 118 -0.07 10.72 7.27
CA PRO A 118 -0.05 11.28 8.61
C PRO A 118 0.89 10.42 9.49
N GLU A 119 1.37 11.00 10.59
CA GLU A 119 2.33 10.34 11.49
C GLU A 119 1.78 9.02 12.04
N GLU A 120 0.49 9.00 12.38
CA GLU A 120 -0.22 7.81 12.88
C GLU A 120 -0.29 6.69 11.83
N GLY A 121 -0.07 7.02 10.56
CA GLY A 121 0.01 6.10 9.44
C GLY A 121 1.44 5.66 9.09
N ARG A 122 2.46 6.11 9.82
CA ARG A 122 3.86 5.73 9.57
C ARG A 122 4.04 4.22 9.61
N GLY A 123 4.82 3.70 8.66
CA GLY A 123 5.04 2.25 8.50
C GLY A 123 3.97 1.54 7.67
N THR A 124 2.89 2.22 7.27
CA THR A 124 1.89 1.64 6.37
C THR A 124 2.53 1.21 5.06
N GLY A 125 2.47 -0.09 4.76
CA GLY A 125 2.98 -0.68 3.53
C GLY A 125 4.48 -0.45 3.29
N GLU A 126 5.27 -0.25 4.36
CA GLU A 126 6.70 0.04 4.30
C GLU A 126 7.44 -0.91 3.34
N GLY A 127 8.30 -0.34 2.50
CA GLY A 127 9.16 -1.09 1.59
C GLY A 127 9.10 -0.61 0.16
N HIS A 128 9.73 -1.39 -0.72
CA HIS A 128 9.74 -1.19 -2.17
C HIS A 128 9.21 -2.43 -2.87
N ARG A 129 8.28 -2.25 -3.81
CA ARG A 129 7.59 -3.36 -4.47
C ARG A 129 7.01 -2.92 -5.82
N PRO A 130 6.73 -3.87 -6.73
CA PRO A 130 5.96 -3.58 -7.95
C PRO A 130 4.61 -2.91 -7.63
N TRP A 131 4.13 -2.10 -8.56
CA TRP A 131 2.84 -1.42 -8.46
C TRP A 131 2.03 -1.54 -9.74
N ASP A 132 0.72 -1.40 -9.61
CA ASP A 132 -0.27 -1.65 -10.66
C ASP A 132 -0.74 -0.37 -11.36
N LEU A 133 0.13 0.64 -11.49
CA LEU A 133 -0.17 1.87 -12.24
C LEU A 133 0.30 1.78 -13.70
N THR A 134 1.54 1.35 -13.93
CA THR A 134 2.11 0.99 -15.24
C THR A 134 2.85 -0.35 -15.12
N PRO A 135 3.13 -1.07 -16.23
CA PRO A 135 3.82 -2.37 -16.17
C PRO A 135 5.19 -2.34 -15.48
N SER A 136 5.86 -1.18 -15.48
CA SER A 136 7.17 -0.95 -14.86
C SER A 136 7.11 -0.13 -13.58
N SER A 137 5.91 0.27 -13.14
CA SER A 137 5.75 1.11 -11.95
C SER A 137 6.07 0.33 -10.67
N THR A 138 6.62 1.06 -9.72
CA THR A 138 6.94 0.58 -8.38
C THR A 138 6.32 1.51 -7.35
N MET A 139 6.06 0.99 -6.15
CA MET A 139 5.65 1.78 -5.00
C MET A 139 6.75 1.69 -3.94
N THR A 140 7.19 2.86 -3.45
CA THR A 140 8.11 2.96 -2.32
C THR A 140 7.44 3.69 -1.17
N ASN A 141 7.24 3.01 -0.05
CA ASN A 141 6.74 3.59 1.20
C ASN A 141 7.86 3.62 2.23
N ALA A 142 8.29 4.81 2.63
CA ALA A 142 9.54 4.98 3.34
C ALA A 142 9.64 6.33 4.08
N ASN A 143 10.64 6.42 4.95
CA ASN A 143 11.03 7.66 5.60
C ASN A 143 11.89 8.50 4.65
N VAL A 144 11.61 9.79 4.57
CA VAL A 144 12.47 10.74 3.86
C VAL A 144 13.67 11.07 4.74
N GLU A 145 14.85 10.58 4.37
CA GLU A 145 16.10 10.90 5.08
C GLU A 145 16.62 12.27 4.64
N LYS A 146 16.56 12.53 3.33
CA LYS A 146 17.11 13.75 2.74
C LYS A 146 16.26 14.25 1.59
N VAL A 147 16.16 15.58 1.47
CA VAL A 147 15.57 16.30 0.35
C VAL A 147 16.64 17.21 -0.25
N GLU A 148 16.94 17.06 -1.53
CA GLU A 148 17.96 17.86 -2.23
C GLU A 148 17.41 18.41 -3.53
N GLN A 149 17.66 19.69 -3.81
CA GLN A 149 17.44 20.22 -5.16
C GLN A 149 18.47 19.60 -6.09
N THR A 150 18.02 19.07 -7.23
CA THR A 150 18.90 18.48 -8.22
C THR A 150 18.36 18.67 -9.63
N SER A 151 19.17 18.31 -10.61
CA SER A 151 18.73 18.20 -12.00
C SER A 151 19.02 16.80 -12.53
N VAL A 152 17.97 16.12 -13.01
CA VAL A 152 18.06 14.83 -13.69
C VAL A 152 17.63 15.05 -15.14
N GLU A 153 18.43 14.61 -16.11
CA GLU A 153 18.14 14.79 -17.55
C GLU A 153 17.78 16.25 -17.95
N LYS A 154 18.45 17.24 -17.33
CA LYS A 154 18.21 18.69 -17.50
C LYS A 154 16.86 19.21 -16.98
N VAL A 155 16.10 18.39 -16.25
CA VAL A 155 14.90 18.81 -15.53
C VAL A 155 15.27 19.10 -14.09
N GLN A 156 14.97 20.32 -13.61
CA GLN A 156 15.21 20.71 -12.23
C GLN A 156 14.06 20.24 -11.33
N GLY A 157 14.39 19.59 -10.22
CA GLY A 157 13.41 19.03 -9.27
C GLY A 157 14.07 18.68 -7.95
N GLN A 158 13.44 17.79 -7.18
CA GLN A 158 14.00 17.34 -5.91
C GLN A 158 14.36 15.86 -5.94
N MET A 159 15.54 15.52 -5.45
CA MET A 159 15.92 14.14 -5.12
C MET A 159 15.57 13.86 -3.68
N LEU A 160 14.77 12.82 -3.46
CA LEU A 160 14.51 12.26 -2.14
C LEU A 160 15.39 11.04 -1.93
N THR A 161 16.07 11.00 -0.79
CA THR A 161 16.67 9.77 -0.27
C THR A 161 15.67 9.14 0.69
N LEU A 162 15.15 7.98 0.30
CA LEU A 162 14.10 7.26 1.02
C LEU A 162 14.67 6.04 1.72
N LYS A 163 14.37 5.86 3.00
CA LYS A 163 14.88 4.76 3.83
C LYS A 163 13.75 3.95 4.44
N TYR A 164 13.85 2.64 4.26
CA TYR A 164 12.94 1.63 4.79
C TYR A 164 13.74 0.43 5.28
N LYS A 165 13.15 -0.46 6.09
CA LYS A 165 13.87 -1.62 6.68
C LYS A 165 14.66 -2.48 5.68
N GLY A 166 14.17 -2.57 4.44
CA GLY A 166 14.77 -3.37 3.38
C GLY A 166 15.84 -2.67 2.53
N GLY A 167 16.09 -1.38 2.75
CA GLY A 167 17.09 -0.64 1.99
C GLY A 167 16.79 0.85 1.80
N GLU A 168 17.41 1.41 0.77
CA GLU A 168 17.27 2.80 0.39
C GLU A 168 16.80 2.89 -1.07
N ALA A 169 16.07 3.95 -1.39
CA ALA A 169 15.75 4.32 -2.77
C ALA A 169 15.99 5.83 -2.98
N LYS A 170 16.53 6.18 -4.15
CA LYS A 170 16.62 7.57 -4.60
C LYS A 170 15.50 7.86 -5.59
N VAL A 171 14.67 8.83 -5.24
CA VAL A 171 13.48 9.20 -6.02
C VAL A 171 13.56 10.66 -6.43
N PHE A 172 13.67 10.89 -7.72
CA PHE A 172 13.56 12.22 -8.32
C PHE A 172 12.09 12.61 -8.50
N ILE A 173 11.70 13.76 -7.97
CA ILE A 173 10.39 14.36 -8.12
C ILE A 173 10.53 15.53 -9.11
N PRO A 174 10.09 15.34 -10.37
CA PRO A 174 10.04 16.44 -11.33
C PRO A 174 8.93 17.46 -10.98
N PRO A 175 9.00 18.67 -11.56
CA PRO A 175 7.91 19.63 -11.47
C PRO A 175 6.62 19.05 -12.04
N GLY A 176 5.49 19.35 -11.40
CA GLY A 176 4.18 18.90 -11.84
C GLY A 176 3.79 17.48 -11.39
N THR A 177 4.65 16.75 -10.69
CA THR A 177 4.27 15.51 -10.02
C THR A 177 3.09 15.79 -9.06
N PRO A 178 1.97 15.06 -9.15
CA PRO A 178 0.88 15.14 -8.19
C PRO A 178 1.36 14.80 -6.78
N ILE A 179 1.07 15.69 -5.84
CA ILE A 179 1.38 15.48 -4.42
C ILE A 179 0.10 15.65 -3.62
N VAL A 180 -0.20 14.65 -2.82
CA VAL A 180 -1.34 14.66 -1.92
C VAL A 180 -0.92 14.31 -0.51
N LYS A 181 -1.81 14.56 0.44
CA LYS A 181 -1.69 14.11 1.81
C LYS A 181 -2.93 13.35 2.23
N ASN A 182 -2.72 12.28 2.97
CA ASN A 182 -3.80 11.57 3.64
C ASN A 182 -4.28 12.42 4.83
N VAL A 183 -5.58 12.64 4.91
CA VAL A 183 -6.23 13.39 6.00
C VAL A 183 -7.32 12.51 6.63
N PRO A 184 -7.77 12.82 7.86
CA PRO A 184 -8.93 12.16 8.44
C PRO A 184 -10.13 12.22 7.50
N GLY A 185 -10.95 11.18 7.53
CA GLY A 185 -12.16 11.08 6.71
C GLY A 185 -13.17 10.14 7.35
N ASP A 186 -14.40 10.22 6.86
CA ASP A 186 -15.50 9.36 7.29
C ASP A 186 -16.48 9.13 6.13
N ARG A 187 -17.59 8.45 6.42
CA ARG A 187 -18.62 8.11 5.42
C ARG A 187 -19.22 9.34 4.72
N SER A 188 -19.18 10.53 5.31
CA SER A 188 -19.68 11.77 4.70
C SER A 188 -18.89 12.20 3.45
N LEU A 189 -17.69 11.65 3.25
CA LEU A 189 -16.90 11.84 2.02
C LEU A 189 -17.40 11.01 0.84
N LEU A 190 -18.19 9.95 1.08
CA LEU A 190 -18.65 9.05 0.04
C LEU A 190 -19.90 9.64 -0.63
N LYS A 191 -19.70 10.47 -1.65
CA LYS A 191 -20.76 11.14 -2.40
C LYS A 191 -20.55 11.00 -3.90
N PRO A 192 -21.63 11.01 -4.71
CA PRO A 192 -21.50 11.03 -6.17
C PRO A 192 -20.53 12.11 -6.66
N GLY A 193 -19.68 11.75 -7.62
CA GLY A 193 -18.64 12.61 -8.20
C GLY A 193 -17.29 12.58 -7.48
N VAL A 194 -17.22 12.09 -6.24
CA VAL A 194 -15.96 12.00 -5.48
C VAL A 194 -15.05 10.91 -6.06
N GLY A 195 -13.80 11.27 -6.33
CA GLY A 195 -12.76 10.33 -6.73
C GLY A 195 -12.34 9.42 -5.58
N VAL A 196 -12.13 8.13 -5.85
CA VAL A 196 -11.77 7.14 -4.84
C VAL A 196 -10.68 6.19 -5.32
N PHE A 197 -9.86 5.79 -4.36
CA PHE A 197 -8.97 4.63 -4.44
C PHE A 197 -9.35 3.63 -3.36
N ILE A 198 -9.65 2.39 -3.75
CA ILE A 198 -10.21 1.36 -2.87
C ILE A 198 -9.43 0.05 -3.02
N PRO A 199 -8.50 -0.25 -2.10
CA PRO A 199 -8.04 -1.61 -1.89
C PRO A 199 -9.20 -2.49 -1.41
N ALA A 200 -9.44 -3.58 -2.11
CA ALA A 200 -10.56 -4.48 -1.85
C ALA A 200 -10.14 -5.94 -2.02
N VAL A 201 -10.99 -6.84 -1.55
CA VAL A 201 -10.88 -8.27 -1.80
C VAL A 201 -12.07 -8.70 -2.65
N ARG A 202 -11.78 -9.40 -3.74
CA ARG A 202 -12.79 -10.11 -4.53
C ARG A 202 -12.90 -11.54 -4.01
N GLY A 203 -14.06 -11.88 -3.45
CA GLY A 203 -14.41 -13.24 -3.02
C GLY A 203 -14.62 -14.18 -4.21
N ASP A 204 -14.69 -15.48 -3.92
CA ASP A 204 -14.92 -16.52 -4.94
C ASP A 204 -16.32 -16.41 -5.57
N ASP A 205 -17.27 -15.79 -4.86
CA ASP A 205 -18.61 -15.43 -5.34
C ASP A 205 -18.64 -14.18 -6.24
N GLY A 206 -17.47 -13.55 -6.45
CA GLY A 206 -17.32 -12.33 -7.22
C GLY A 206 -17.59 -11.04 -6.44
N THR A 207 -18.03 -11.12 -5.19
CA THR A 207 -18.29 -9.95 -4.33
C THR A 207 -16.99 -9.18 -4.07
N ILE A 208 -17.00 -7.88 -4.32
CA ILE A 208 -15.86 -6.99 -4.05
C ILE A 208 -16.13 -6.26 -2.73
N THR A 209 -15.30 -6.50 -1.73
CA THR A 209 -15.44 -5.89 -0.40
C THR A 209 -14.29 -4.95 -0.13
N ALA A 210 -14.59 -3.68 0.16
CA ALA A 210 -13.58 -2.68 0.51
C ALA A 210 -12.86 -3.06 1.81
N THR A 211 -11.54 -2.95 1.81
CA THR A 211 -10.71 -3.10 3.02
C THR A 211 -10.36 -1.73 3.62
N ARG A 212 -10.24 -0.72 2.77
CA ARG A 212 -10.06 0.70 3.10
C ARG A 212 -10.58 1.53 1.94
N ILE A 213 -10.96 2.78 2.22
CA ILE A 213 -11.26 3.78 1.19
C ILE A 213 -10.40 5.01 1.40
N ALA A 214 -9.78 5.49 0.32
CA ALA A 214 -9.22 6.83 0.23
C ALA A 214 -10.13 7.66 -0.67
N ALA A 215 -10.76 8.69 -0.11
CA ALA A 215 -11.74 9.54 -0.80
C ALA A 215 -11.17 10.94 -1.03
N GLY A 216 -11.30 11.43 -2.26
CA GLY A 216 -10.88 12.75 -2.67
C GLY A 216 -11.62 13.86 -1.96
N VAL A 217 -10.88 14.82 -1.39
CA VAL A 217 -11.44 16.04 -0.80
C VAL A 217 -11.31 17.18 -1.81
N ASN A 218 -12.33 18.04 -1.92
CA ASN A 218 -12.34 19.21 -2.81
C ASN A 218 -12.06 18.88 -4.28
N GLY A 219 -12.61 17.77 -4.77
CA GLY A 219 -12.50 17.35 -6.17
C GLY A 219 -11.16 16.71 -6.55
N ILE A 220 -10.26 16.50 -5.58
CA ILE A 220 -9.02 15.76 -5.81
C ILE A 220 -9.35 14.33 -6.20
N MET A 221 -8.75 13.85 -7.29
CA MET A 221 -8.70 12.43 -7.58
C MET A 221 -7.54 11.85 -6.76
N PRO A 222 -7.79 10.89 -5.85
CA PRO A 222 -6.70 10.21 -5.16
C PRO A 222 -5.70 9.65 -6.18
N PRO A 223 -4.43 10.10 -6.13
CA PRO A 223 -3.37 9.54 -6.94
C PRO A 223 -2.99 8.21 -6.30
N MET A 224 -3.56 7.14 -6.82
CA MET A 224 -2.98 5.79 -6.83
C MET A 224 -3.69 4.98 -7.89
#